data_AF-A0A3N5E915-F1
#
_entry.id   AF-A0A3N5E915-F1
#
_cell.length_a   1.000
_cell.length_b   1.000
_cell.length_c   1.000
_cell.angle_alpha   90.00
_cell.angle_beta   90.00
_cell.angle_gamma   90.00
#
_symmetry.space_group_name_H-M   'P 1'
#
loop_
_entity.id
_entity.type
_entity.pdbx_description
1 polymer ?
#
loop_
_entity_poly.entity_id
_entity_poly.type
_entity_poly.pdbx_seq_one_letter_code
_entity_poly.pdbx_strand_id
1 'polypeptide(L)'
;MMKKYWLYLEPYTFLFERNGHIVIFNSLSNQGKKFKNNGRIEAVVNQMNDINNMYCVDITEADLKDSDLLDFINYIRNTYSGDLIDNSSFAKKPVVFVPKFKINKTIEQLQETDYKLTSDDVLSYFNELSIYIGGSKPTSMLSDIPVYKQFDYNCDLESQQLPIQAVLSFISQIEHAPLGIVNILGGNIFTYPELHDFAEGIKHIHAIKIFNTCYNDIPDNLTPYEFLSGEKVKLKVLVDFPLNSKKFDHVVSLIKSSKIEVEWLFAITSMDEYESAERLIDENILDKALIKPVFTGSNLQLFKSNVYLDEEDILNTRLSRDDIFVKQVLNTYDFGKLILMANGKVYANANHQPIGILDEPIVELLLKEMSNNNSWRRIRNQEPCNQCIFQWLCPSPSNYELAIDKANLCSVLS
;
A
#
# COMPACT_ATOMS: atom_id res chain seq x y z
N MET A 1 0.94 12.53 -53.84
CA MET A 1 1.63 12.27 -52.55
C MET A 1 0.60 11.66 -51.62
N MET A 2 0.88 10.51 -51.01
CA MET A 2 -0.01 9.98 -49.97
C MET A 2 0.05 10.88 -48.75
N LYS A 3 -1.12 11.19 -48.18
CA LYS A 3 -1.22 12.05 -47.01
C LYS A 3 -0.60 11.34 -45.79
N LYS A 4 0.10 12.10 -44.95
CA LYS A 4 0.79 11.62 -43.76
C LYS A 4 0.33 12.38 -42.52
N TYR A 5 0.43 11.71 -41.38
CA TYR A 5 0.00 12.20 -40.09
C TYR A 5 1.07 11.87 -39.05
N TRP A 6 1.19 12.72 -38.03
CA TRP A 6 1.94 12.44 -36.82
C TRP A 6 0.99 11.92 -35.76
N LEU A 7 1.11 10.64 -35.40
CA LEU A 7 0.48 10.11 -34.20
C LEU A 7 1.45 10.26 -33.04
N TYR A 8 1.02 10.86 -31.94
CA TYR A 8 1.83 10.96 -30.73
C TYR A 8 1.02 10.59 -29.49
N LEU A 9 1.73 10.13 -28.45
CA LEU A 9 1.15 9.94 -27.11
C LEU A 9 1.52 11.09 -26.20
N GLU A 10 0.67 11.40 -25.24
CA GLU A 10 0.93 12.39 -24.18
C GLU A 10 1.87 11.83 -23.09
N PRO A 11 2.64 12.67 -22.37
CA PRO A 11 3.58 12.22 -21.34
C PRO A 11 2.96 11.51 -20.11
N TYR A 12 1.63 11.53 -19.97
CA TYR A 12 0.88 10.85 -18.91
C TYR A 12 0.20 9.57 -19.43
N THR A 13 0.53 9.15 -20.65
CA THR A 13 0.07 7.91 -21.26
C THR A 13 1.13 6.82 -21.08
N PHE A 14 0.68 5.68 -20.57
CA PHE A 14 1.46 4.48 -20.41
C PHE A 14 1.06 3.46 -21.47
N LEU A 15 2.07 2.86 -22.09
CA LEU A 15 1.92 1.80 -23.09
C LEU A 15 2.65 0.57 -22.57
N PHE A 16 1.90 -0.50 -22.28
CA PHE A 16 2.45 -1.78 -21.84
C PHE A 16 2.20 -2.82 -22.91
N GLU A 17 3.21 -3.61 -23.24
CA GLU A 17 3.13 -4.65 -24.27
C GLU A 17 3.54 -5.99 -23.67
N ARG A 18 2.72 -7.03 -23.91
CA ARG A 18 3.04 -8.39 -23.51
C ARG A 18 2.22 -9.44 -24.22
N ASN A 19 2.85 -10.58 -24.57
CA ASN A 19 2.17 -11.77 -25.08
C ASN A 19 1.14 -11.47 -26.18
N GLY A 20 1.52 -10.66 -27.18
CA GLY A 20 0.65 -10.30 -28.30
C GLY A 20 -0.52 -9.38 -27.94
N HIS A 21 -0.44 -8.67 -26.81
CA HIS A 21 -1.43 -7.67 -26.38
C HIS A 21 -0.75 -6.36 -26.00
N ILE A 22 -1.53 -5.28 -26.04
CA ILE A 22 -1.13 -3.95 -25.59
C ILE A 22 -2.17 -3.45 -24.59
N VAL A 23 -1.72 -2.79 -23.54
CA VAL A 23 -2.56 -1.96 -22.66
C VAL A 23 -2.09 -0.52 -22.80
N ILE A 24 -3.03 0.35 -23.13
CA ILE A 24 -2.84 1.80 -23.04
C ILE A 24 -3.60 2.29 -21.81
N PHE A 25 -2.94 3.10 -20.98
CA PHE A 25 -3.53 3.67 -19.77
C PHE A 25 -3.15 5.14 -19.64
N ASN A 26 -4.14 6.00 -19.43
CA ASN A 26 -3.95 7.43 -19.23
C ASN A 26 -4.06 7.76 -17.74
N SER A 27 -2.96 8.16 -17.10
CA SER A 27 -2.95 8.45 -15.66
C SER A 27 -3.61 9.77 -15.27
N LEU A 28 -3.98 10.62 -16.24
CA LEU A 28 -4.71 11.86 -16.01
C LEU A 28 -6.22 11.62 -16.05
N SER A 29 -6.71 10.91 -17.06
CA SER A 29 -8.14 10.58 -17.20
C SER A 29 -8.54 9.28 -16.48
N ASN A 30 -7.56 8.47 -16.03
CA ASN A 30 -7.74 7.12 -15.46
C ASN A 30 -8.50 6.17 -16.40
N GLN A 31 -8.30 6.32 -17.71
CA GLN A 31 -8.90 5.45 -18.71
C GLN A 31 -7.85 4.46 -19.23
N GLY A 32 -8.18 3.18 -19.16
CA GLY A 32 -7.36 2.10 -19.69
C GLY A 32 -8.12 1.21 -20.66
N LYS A 33 -7.42 0.62 -21.63
CA LYS A 33 -7.99 -0.41 -22.51
C LYS A 33 -6.92 -1.37 -23.02
N LYS A 34 -7.29 -2.64 -23.12
CA LYS A 34 -6.50 -3.70 -23.72
C LYS A 34 -6.84 -3.86 -25.21
N PHE A 35 -5.82 -4.03 -26.03
CA PHE A 35 -5.89 -4.30 -27.46
C PHE A 35 -5.11 -5.57 -27.80
N LYS A 36 -5.50 -6.24 -28.88
CA LYS A 36 -4.64 -7.24 -29.51
C LYS A 36 -3.50 -6.50 -30.21
N ASN A 37 -2.28 -7.01 -30.04
CA ASN A 37 -1.11 -6.49 -30.73
C ASN A 37 -0.91 -7.28 -32.03
N ASN A 38 -1.51 -6.83 -33.12
CA ASN A 38 -1.48 -7.52 -34.41
C ASN A 38 -1.15 -6.55 -35.55
N GLY A 39 -0.58 -7.10 -36.63
CA GLY A 39 -0.47 -6.45 -37.93
C GLY A 39 0.08 -5.02 -37.87
N ARG A 40 -0.79 -4.04 -38.16
CA ARG A 40 -0.42 -2.62 -38.23
C ARG A 40 -0.25 -1.98 -36.85
N ILE A 41 -1.01 -2.41 -35.84
CA ILE A 41 -0.86 -1.92 -34.47
C ILE A 41 0.55 -2.25 -33.96
N GLU A 42 1.01 -3.48 -34.17
CA GLU A 42 2.34 -3.93 -33.73
C GLU A 42 3.47 -3.10 -34.34
N ALA A 43 3.39 -2.82 -35.63
CA ALA A 43 4.38 -1.97 -36.31
C ALA A 43 4.42 -0.53 -35.77
N VAL A 44 3.26 0.00 -35.36
CA VAL A 44 3.12 1.35 -34.79
C VAL A 44 3.64 1.38 -33.35
N VAL A 45 3.25 0.42 -32.52
CA VAL A 45 3.66 0.34 -31.11
C VAL A 45 5.15 0.07 -30.97
N ASN A 46 5.75 -0.79 -31.78
CA ASN A 46 7.19 -1.00 -31.81
C ASN A 46 7.96 0.30 -32.09
N GLN A 47 7.44 1.15 -32.99
CA GLN A 47 8.03 2.46 -33.24
C GLN A 47 7.81 3.43 -32.08
N MET A 48 6.64 3.42 -31.43
CA MET A 48 6.39 4.25 -30.26
C MET A 48 7.30 3.90 -29.08
N ASN A 49 7.56 2.61 -28.85
CA ASN A 49 8.41 2.12 -27.77
C ASN A 49 9.91 2.45 -27.99
N ASP A 50 10.34 2.75 -29.23
CA ASP A 50 11.68 3.28 -29.47
C ASP A 50 11.81 4.70 -28.91
N ILE A 51 12.69 4.86 -27.92
CA ILE A 51 12.95 6.13 -27.26
C ILE A 51 13.37 7.24 -28.24
N ASN A 52 14.03 6.88 -29.35
CA ASN A 52 14.45 7.84 -30.39
C ASN A 52 13.25 8.45 -31.13
N ASN A 53 12.10 7.76 -31.11
CA ASN A 53 10.88 8.27 -31.69
C ASN A 53 10.10 9.19 -30.76
N MET A 54 10.44 9.24 -29.46
CA MET A 54 9.84 10.15 -28.50
C MET A 54 8.30 10.08 -28.52
N TYR A 55 7.75 8.85 -28.49
CA TYR A 55 6.30 8.58 -28.59
C TYR A 55 5.60 9.13 -29.84
N CYS A 56 6.33 9.58 -30.86
CA CYS A 56 5.76 10.14 -32.07
C CYS A 56 6.16 9.34 -33.32
N VAL A 57 5.18 8.96 -34.12
CA VAL A 57 5.35 8.08 -35.29
C VAL A 57 4.57 8.62 -36.49
N ASP A 58 5.09 8.35 -37.69
CA ASP A 58 4.42 8.66 -38.96
C ASP A 58 3.33 7.62 -39.25
N ILE A 59 2.11 8.09 -39.53
CA ILE A 59 0.97 7.28 -39.99
C ILE A 59 0.58 7.74 -41.39
N THR A 60 0.38 6.80 -42.31
CA THR A 60 -0.07 7.11 -43.68
C THR A 60 -1.59 6.96 -43.83
N GLU A 61 -2.16 7.62 -44.84
CA GLU A 61 -3.56 7.41 -45.22
C GLU A 61 -3.91 5.95 -45.56
N ALA A 62 -2.93 5.14 -45.98
CA ALA A 62 -3.13 3.71 -46.20
C ALA A 62 -3.24 2.93 -44.89
N ASP A 63 -2.49 3.32 -43.85
CA ASP A 63 -2.58 2.71 -42.52
C ASP A 63 -3.94 2.99 -41.87
N LEU A 64 -4.53 4.17 -42.09
CA LEU A 64 -5.87 4.52 -41.58
C LEU A 64 -7.02 3.70 -42.19
N LYS A 65 -6.76 2.90 -43.23
CA LYS A 65 -7.74 1.96 -43.79
C LYS A 65 -7.84 0.66 -43.00
N ASP A 66 -6.86 0.37 -42.14
CA ASP A 66 -6.88 -0.74 -41.20
C ASP A 66 -7.80 -0.40 -40.03
N SER A 67 -8.88 -1.17 -39.86
CA SER A 67 -9.91 -0.87 -38.85
C SER A 67 -9.38 -1.00 -37.43
N ASP A 68 -8.53 -1.99 -37.17
CA ASP A 68 -7.98 -2.24 -35.84
C ASP A 68 -7.08 -1.07 -35.42
N LEU A 69 -6.20 -0.62 -36.34
CA LEU A 69 -5.37 0.56 -36.10
C LEU A 69 -6.20 1.84 -35.96
N LEU A 70 -7.23 2.03 -36.79
CA LEU A 70 -8.09 3.20 -36.70
C LEU A 70 -8.83 3.25 -35.35
N ASP A 71 -9.32 2.12 -34.86
CA ASP A 71 -9.96 2.02 -33.55
C ASP A 71 -8.98 2.30 -32.40
N PHE A 72 -7.74 1.81 -32.51
CA PHE A 72 -6.66 2.13 -31.58
C PHE A 72 -6.35 3.64 -31.54
N ILE A 73 -6.21 4.27 -32.71
CA ILE A 73 -5.98 5.72 -32.83
C ILE A 73 -7.17 6.51 -32.29
N ASN A 74 -8.40 6.13 -32.61
CA ASN A 74 -9.59 6.79 -32.11
C ASN A 74 -9.68 6.68 -30.58
N TYR A 75 -9.30 5.54 -30.01
CA TYR A 75 -9.23 5.40 -28.55
C TYR A 75 -8.19 6.36 -27.95
N ILE A 76 -6.98 6.42 -28.51
CA ILE A 76 -5.93 7.36 -28.07
C ILE A 76 -6.49 8.79 -28.01
N ARG A 77 -7.17 9.22 -29.07
CA ARG A 77 -7.72 10.58 -29.19
C ARG A 77 -8.87 10.83 -28.22
N ASN A 78 -9.83 9.90 -28.15
CA ASN A 78 -11.03 10.06 -27.33
C ASN A 78 -10.74 10.01 -25.81
N THR A 79 -9.64 9.36 -25.42
CA THR A 79 -9.20 9.27 -24.02
C THR A 79 -8.18 10.35 -23.63
N TYR A 80 -7.91 11.30 -24.54
CA TYR A 80 -6.88 12.33 -24.38
C TYR A 80 -5.49 11.76 -24.12
N SER A 81 -5.22 10.55 -24.62
CA SER A 81 -3.94 9.87 -24.46
C SER A 81 -2.90 10.31 -25.48
N GLY A 82 -3.30 11.11 -26.48
CA GLY A 82 -2.51 11.51 -27.62
C GLY A 82 -3.39 12.11 -28.72
N ASP A 83 -2.78 12.51 -29.83
CA ASP A 83 -3.54 12.98 -31.00
C ASP A 83 -2.88 12.60 -32.33
N LEU A 84 -3.64 12.77 -33.41
CA LEU A 84 -3.23 12.54 -34.80
C LEU A 84 -3.23 13.87 -35.56
N ILE A 85 -2.04 14.41 -35.84
CA ILE A 85 -1.87 15.71 -36.50
C ILE A 85 -1.55 15.53 -37.98
N ASP A 86 -2.20 16.30 -38.84
CA ASP A 86 -1.89 16.35 -40.27
C ASP A 86 -0.48 16.94 -40.51
N ASN A 87 0.40 16.17 -41.15
CA ASN A 87 1.78 16.58 -41.42
C ASN A 87 1.83 17.78 -42.40
N SER A 88 0.79 18.00 -43.22
CA SER A 88 0.70 19.20 -44.06
C SER A 88 0.55 20.49 -43.25
N SER A 89 -0.04 20.40 -42.06
CA SER A 89 -0.20 21.53 -41.13
C SER A 89 1.00 21.66 -40.18
N PHE A 90 1.76 20.58 -39.97
CA PHE A 90 2.95 20.54 -39.12
C PHE A 90 4.05 19.66 -39.74
N ALA A 91 4.89 20.27 -40.59
CA ALA A 91 5.92 19.56 -41.35
C ALA A 91 7.05 18.96 -40.50
N LYS A 92 7.18 19.40 -39.24
CA LYS A 92 8.20 18.92 -38.30
C LYS A 92 7.57 17.95 -37.30
N LYS A 93 8.26 16.84 -37.04
CA LYS A 93 7.90 15.84 -36.04
C LYS A 93 7.75 16.49 -34.64
N PRO A 94 6.59 16.33 -33.98
CA PRO A 94 6.41 16.72 -32.58
C PRO A 94 7.44 16.08 -31.65
N VAL A 95 7.83 16.81 -30.60
CA VAL A 95 8.74 16.31 -29.56
C VAL A 95 7.92 16.06 -28.31
N VAL A 96 7.86 14.81 -27.87
CA VAL A 96 7.23 14.42 -26.59
C VAL A 96 8.29 13.88 -25.65
N PHE A 97 8.30 14.37 -24.42
CA PHE A 97 9.15 13.79 -23.39
C PHE A 97 8.55 12.47 -22.89
N VAL A 98 9.18 11.36 -23.26
CA VAL A 98 8.80 10.04 -22.77
C VAL A 98 9.00 10.01 -21.25
N PRO A 99 7.96 9.70 -20.47
CA PRO A 99 8.05 9.72 -19.03
C PRO A 99 9.00 8.60 -18.59
N LYS A 100 10.10 8.96 -17.92
CA LYS A 100 11.04 8.02 -17.33
C LYS A 100 11.04 8.18 -15.83
N PHE A 101 10.89 7.05 -15.14
CA PHE A 101 11.12 7.03 -13.72
C PHE A 101 12.60 7.18 -13.40
N LYS A 102 12.92 8.04 -12.43
CA LYS A 102 14.25 8.15 -11.86
C LYS A 102 14.10 8.11 -10.35
N ILE A 103 14.63 7.06 -9.71
CA ILE A 103 14.82 7.09 -8.26
C ILE A 103 15.96 8.06 -7.98
N ASN A 104 15.68 9.06 -7.14
CA ASN A 104 16.75 9.84 -6.55
C ASN A 104 17.38 8.99 -5.44
N LYS A 105 18.60 8.50 -5.68
CA LYS A 105 19.46 7.80 -4.72
C LYS A 105 18.98 6.39 -4.32
N THR A 106 19.17 5.39 -5.18
CA THR A 106 19.11 4.00 -4.69
C THR A 106 20.42 3.57 -4.05
N ILE A 107 20.40 2.59 -3.13
CA ILE A 107 21.64 2.00 -2.58
C ILE A 107 22.57 1.54 -3.70
N GLU A 108 22.03 0.99 -4.79
CA GLU A 108 22.84 0.55 -5.93
C GLU A 108 23.55 1.73 -6.62
N GLN A 109 22.85 2.87 -6.81
CA GLN A 109 23.45 4.10 -7.37
C GLN A 109 24.44 4.77 -6.41
N LEU A 110 24.27 4.55 -5.10
CA LEU A 110 25.14 5.11 -4.05
C LEU A 110 26.40 4.26 -3.86
N GLN A 111 26.35 2.96 -4.17
CA GLN A 111 27.54 2.10 -4.21
C GLN A 111 28.45 2.40 -5.41
N GLU A 112 27.88 2.91 -6.52
CA GLU A 112 28.62 3.30 -7.73
C GLU A 112 29.20 4.72 -7.67
N THR A 113 28.83 5.53 -6.67
CA THR A 113 29.31 6.91 -6.50
C THR A 113 30.14 7.04 -5.23
N ASP A 114 31.08 8.00 -5.16
CA ASP A 114 31.84 8.33 -3.93
C ASP A 114 30.95 8.93 -2.81
N TYR A 115 29.63 8.90 -2.96
CA TYR A 115 28.68 9.52 -2.06
C TYR A 115 28.31 8.58 -0.91
N LYS A 116 28.76 8.90 0.30
CA LYS A 116 28.33 8.21 1.52
C LYS A 116 26.96 8.73 1.96
N LEU A 117 25.99 7.82 2.09
CA LEU A 117 24.70 8.12 2.73
C LEU A 117 24.92 8.70 4.13
N THR A 118 24.24 9.81 4.42
CA THR A 118 24.16 10.33 5.78
C THR A 118 23.05 9.64 6.55
N SER A 119 23.07 9.72 7.88
CA SER A 119 21.95 9.22 8.71
C SER A 119 20.63 9.90 8.33
N ASP A 120 20.66 11.20 8.01
CA ASP A 120 19.46 11.95 7.62
C ASP A 120 18.88 11.46 6.28
N ASP A 121 19.74 11.13 5.31
CA ASP A 121 19.29 10.54 4.03
C ASP A 121 18.53 9.23 4.27
N VAL A 122 19.03 8.37 5.16
CA VAL A 122 18.40 7.09 5.50
C VAL A 122 17.09 7.30 6.24
N LEU A 123 17.09 8.17 7.26
CA LEU A 123 15.91 8.48 8.06
C LEU A 123 14.80 9.14 7.24
N SER A 124 15.14 9.83 6.15
CA SER A 124 14.15 10.47 5.26
C SER A 124 13.17 9.50 4.62
N TYR A 125 13.52 8.22 4.52
CA TYR A 125 12.64 7.16 4.00
C TYR A 125 11.73 6.54 5.07
N PHE A 126 11.94 6.86 6.34
CA PHE A 126 11.22 6.23 7.44
C PHE A 126 9.90 6.96 7.74
N ASN A 127 8.78 6.24 7.60
CA ASN A 127 7.44 6.82 7.59
C ASN A 127 6.54 6.27 8.70
N GLU A 128 6.71 5.01 9.09
CA GLU A 128 5.82 4.34 10.03
C GLU A 128 6.56 3.37 10.96
N LEU A 129 6.25 3.46 12.25
CA LEU A 129 6.74 2.55 13.28
C LEU A 129 5.57 1.87 14.00
N SER A 130 5.47 0.56 13.90
CA SER A 130 4.51 -0.23 14.68
C SER A 130 5.22 -0.89 15.87
N ILE A 131 4.71 -0.67 17.08
CA ILE A 131 5.31 -1.16 18.33
C ILE A 131 4.32 -2.05 19.05
N TYR A 132 4.65 -3.33 19.18
CA TYR A 132 3.92 -4.28 20.01
C TYR A 132 4.49 -4.23 21.42
N ILE A 133 3.90 -3.40 22.29
CA ILE A 133 4.45 -3.03 23.60
C ILE A 133 4.34 -4.14 24.66
N GLY A 134 3.39 -5.07 24.49
CA GLY A 134 3.08 -6.10 25.49
C GLY A 134 1.60 -6.12 25.86
N GLY A 135 1.33 -6.39 27.14
CA GLY A 135 -0.01 -6.56 27.68
C GLY A 135 -0.43 -8.02 27.79
N SER A 136 -1.50 -8.27 28.54
CA SER A 136 -2.13 -9.59 28.67
C SER A 136 -2.71 -10.06 27.34
N LYS A 137 -3.06 -11.35 27.27
CA LYS A 137 -3.77 -11.91 26.12
C LYS A 137 -4.99 -11.04 25.76
N PRO A 138 -5.16 -10.64 24.48
CA PRO A 138 -6.28 -9.82 24.06
C PRO A 138 -7.60 -10.62 24.08
N THR A 139 -8.71 -9.96 24.34
CA THR A 139 -10.07 -10.58 24.38
C THR A 139 -10.68 -10.73 22.98
N SER A 140 -9.84 -10.83 21.95
CA SER A 140 -10.24 -10.99 20.56
C SER A 140 -10.59 -12.45 20.24
N MET A 141 -11.66 -12.62 19.47
CA MET A 141 -12.11 -13.91 18.93
C MET A 141 -11.18 -14.44 17.84
N LEU A 142 -10.29 -13.60 17.32
CA LEU A 142 -9.29 -13.94 16.31
C LEU A 142 -7.91 -14.24 16.90
N SER A 143 -7.79 -14.38 18.22
CA SER A 143 -6.50 -14.56 18.91
C SER A 143 -5.71 -15.82 18.50
N ASP A 144 -6.38 -16.84 17.98
CA ASP A 144 -5.74 -18.07 17.47
C ASP A 144 -5.25 -17.93 16.01
N ILE A 145 -5.58 -16.83 15.34
CA ILE A 145 -5.16 -16.53 13.97
C ILE A 145 -4.06 -15.46 14.03
N PRO A 146 -2.95 -15.59 13.28
CA PRO A 146 -1.91 -14.57 13.23
C PRO A 146 -2.35 -13.38 12.37
N VAL A 147 -3.42 -12.67 12.74
CA VAL A 147 -3.99 -11.54 12.00
C VAL A 147 -2.97 -10.41 11.87
N TYR A 148 -2.10 -10.22 12.87
CA TYR A 148 -0.99 -9.25 12.85
C TYR A 148 -0.01 -9.45 11.68
N LYS A 149 0.02 -10.66 11.09
CA LYS A 149 0.79 -10.93 9.86
C LYS A 149 0.04 -10.54 8.58
N GLN A 150 -1.26 -10.29 8.64
CA GLN A 150 -2.09 -9.89 7.52
C GLN A 150 -2.26 -8.36 7.46
N PHE A 151 -2.41 -7.71 8.62
CA PHE A 151 -2.42 -6.26 8.81
C PHE A 151 -2.24 -5.92 10.30
N ASP A 152 -1.98 -4.66 10.65
CA ASP A 152 -1.83 -4.23 12.04
C ASP A 152 -3.06 -4.61 12.87
N TYR A 153 -2.85 -5.51 13.83
CA TYR A 153 -3.87 -6.08 14.69
C TYR A 153 -3.24 -6.52 16.01
N ASN A 154 -4.04 -6.74 17.06
CA ASN A 154 -3.54 -7.31 18.30
C ASN A 154 -3.01 -8.73 18.11
N CYS A 155 -2.08 -9.15 18.96
CA CYS A 155 -1.59 -10.52 18.98
C CYS A 155 -1.35 -11.00 20.40
N ASP A 156 -1.45 -12.32 20.62
CA ASP A 156 -1.05 -12.93 21.87
C ASP A 156 0.48 -12.96 21.93
N LEU A 157 1.03 -12.28 22.93
CA LEU A 157 2.46 -12.08 23.11
C LEU A 157 3.05 -13.03 24.16
N GLU A 158 2.30 -14.02 24.64
CA GLU A 158 2.75 -15.00 25.63
C GLU A 158 3.35 -14.35 26.91
N SER A 159 2.80 -13.23 27.35
CA SER A 159 3.30 -12.41 28.49
C SER A 159 4.63 -11.67 28.24
N GLN A 160 5.12 -11.62 27.00
CA GLN A 160 6.25 -10.77 26.63
C GLN A 160 5.85 -9.30 26.68
N GLN A 161 6.75 -8.46 27.17
CA GLN A 161 6.54 -7.01 27.25
C GLN A 161 7.87 -6.29 27.03
N LEU A 162 7.80 -5.14 26.36
CA LEU A 162 8.98 -4.33 26.14
C LEU A 162 9.31 -3.51 27.40
N PRO A 163 10.59 -3.43 27.81
CA PRO A 163 11.00 -2.50 28.85
C PRO A 163 10.86 -1.06 28.34
N ILE A 164 10.11 -0.21 29.05
CA ILE A 164 9.81 1.16 28.62
C ILE A 164 11.07 1.95 28.22
N GLN A 165 12.14 1.87 29.04
CA GLN A 165 13.36 2.66 28.82
C GLN A 165 14.09 2.27 27.53
N ALA A 166 14.07 0.98 27.18
CA ALA A 166 14.67 0.51 25.94
C ALA A 166 13.88 1.02 24.72
N VAL A 167 12.55 1.00 24.80
CA VAL A 167 11.69 1.52 23.72
C VAL A 167 11.82 3.04 23.58
N LEU A 168 11.83 3.79 24.67
CA LEU A 168 12.02 5.24 24.61
C LEU A 168 13.40 5.60 24.04
N SER A 169 14.44 4.84 24.39
CA SER A 169 15.78 5.01 23.82
C SER A 169 15.78 4.74 22.31
N PHE A 170 15.11 3.67 21.87
CA PHE A 170 14.95 3.36 20.45
C PHE A 170 14.24 4.48 19.69
N ILE A 171 13.11 4.95 20.23
CA ILE A 171 12.30 6.02 19.64
C ILE A 171 13.03 7.37 19.62
N SER A 172 13.87 7.68 20.62
CA SER A 172 14.60 8.95 20.65
C SER A 172 15.53 9.14 19.44
N GLN A 173 15.97 8.03 18.81
CA GLN A 173 16.84 8.07 17.63
C GLN A 173 16.15 8.64 16.38
N ILE A 174 14.81 8.72 16.38
CA ILE A 174 13.99 9.13 15.24
C ILE A 174 13.21 10.42 15.50
N GLU A 175 13.57 11.18 16.53
CA GLU A 175 12.90 12.44 16.88
C GLU A 175 12.89 13.45 15.71
N HIS A 176 13.94 13.45 14.88
CA HIS A 176 14.07 14.32 13.71
C HIS A 176 13.67 13.65 12.39
N ALA A 177 13.28 12.37 12.41
CA ALA A 177 12.83 11.69 11.20
C ALA A 177 11.45 12.22 10.77
N PRO A 178 11.12 12.22 9.46
CA PRO A 178 9.81 12.61 8.95
C PRO A 178 8.73 11.55 9.21
N LEU A 179 8.72 10.97 10.41
CA LEU A 179 7.81 9.90 10.79
C LEU A 179 6.36 10.39 10.77
N GLY A 180 5.53 9.75 9.95
CA GLY A 180 4.12 10.09 9.85
C GLY A 180 3.28 9.46 10.95
N ILE A 181 3.53 8.19 11.26
CA ILE A 181 2.67 7.37 12.12
C ILE A 181 3.50 6.52 13.09
N VAL A 182 3.06 6.44 14.34
CA VAL A 182 3.48 5.44 15.33
C VAL A 182 2.24 4.64 15.72
N ASN A 183 2.20 3.35 15.40
CA ASN A 183 1.17 2.46 15.91
C ASN A 183 1.62 1.83 17.22
N ILE A 184 0.78 1.90 18.24
CA ILE A 184 0.95 1.24 19.53
C ILE A 184 -0.02 0.07 19.55
N LEU A 185 0.51 -1.15 19.59
CA LEU A 185 -0.20 -2.42 19.52
C LEU A 185 0.27 -3.34 20.64
N GLY A 186 -0.34 -4.52 20.75
CA GLY A 186 0.09 -5.54 21.69
C GLY A 186 -0.98 -6.61 21.84
N GLY A 187 -1.07 -7.17 23.04
CA GLY A 187 -2.27 -7.87 23.48
C GLY A 187 -3.33 -6.84 23.91
N ASN A 188 -3.75 -6.89 25.17
CA ASN A 188 -4.51 -5.80 25.78
C ASN A 188 -3.55 -4.69 26.25
N ILE A 189 -3.42 -3.62 25.46
CA ILE A 189 -2.51 -2.51 25.76
C ILE A 189 -2.79 -1.82 27.11
N PHE A 190 -4.05 -1.81 27.58
CA PHE A 190 -4.43 -1.18 28.85
C PHE A 190 -3.93 -1.94 30.08
N THR A 191 -3.45 -3.17 29.89
CA THR A 191 -2.83 -3.97 30.94
C THR A 191 -1.30 -3.87 30.94
N TYR A 192 -0.71 -3.12 30.01
CA TYR A 192 0.72 -2.83 30.03
C TYR A 192 1.03 -1.90 31.23
N PRO A 193 1.87 -2.32 32.20
CA PRO A 193 2.00 -1.61 33.48
C PRO A 193 2.45 -0.15 33.35
N GLU A 194 3.29 0.14 32.36
CA GLU A 194 3.93 1.44 32.16
C GLU A 194 3.28 2.23 30.99
N LEU A 195 2.01 1.94 30.66
CA LEU A 195 1.34 2.55 29.50
C LEU A 195 1.29 4.08 29.57
N HIS A 196 0.98 4.63 30.75
CA HIS A 196 0.92 6.07 30.95
C HIS A 196 2.29 6.72 30.75
N ASP A 197 3.33 6.15 31.36
CA ASP A 197 4.70 6.66 31.26
C ASP A 197 5.21 6.53 29.81
N PHE A 198 4.83 5.47 29.11
CA PHE A 198 5.14 5.29 27.70
C PHE A 198 4.47 6.37 26.85
N ALA A 199 3.17 6.62 27.06
CA ALA A 199 2.41 7.64 26.34
C ALA A 199 2.99 9.05 26.54
N GLU A 200 3.37 9.41 27.78
CA GLU A 200 4.06 10.68 28.04
C GLU A 200 5.46 10.71 27.43
N GLY A 201 6.20 9.59 27.47
CA GLY A 201 7.53 9.46 26.87
C GLY A 201 7.54 9.69 25.36
N ILE A 202 6.47 9.34 24.63
CA ILE A 202 6.39 9.51 23.16
C ILE A 202 5.69 10.79 22.71
N LYS A 203 5.27 11.65 23.65
CA LYS A 203 4.47 12.85 23.37
C LYS A 203 5.17 13.84 22.45
N HIS A 204 6.49 14.00 22.62
CA HIS A 204 7.34 14.93 21.88
C HIS A 204 7.54 14.55 20.39
N ILE A 205 7.30 13.30 20.01
CA ILE A 205 7.43 12.84 18.63
C ILE A 205 6.38 13.53 17.75
N HIS A 206 6.79 14.13 16.64
CA HIS A 206 5.89 14.83 15.74
C HIS A 206 5.18 13.91 14.72
N ALA A 207 4.70 12.75 15.19
CA ALA A 207 3.93 11.77 14.42
C ALA A 207 2.51 11.61 14.97
N ILE A 208 1.60 11.04 14.18
CA ILE A 208 0.30 10.58 14.66
C ILE A 208 0.51 9.29 15.46
N LYS A 209 0.10 9.27 16.73
CA LYS A 209 0.14 8.09 17.61
C LYS A 209 -1.21 7.40 17.57
N ILE A 210 -1.24 6.14 17.17
CA ILE A 210 -2.46 5.34 17.07
C ILE A 210 -2.39 4.22 18.10
N PHE A 211 -3.21 4.29 19.15
CA PHE A 211 -3.35 3.22 20.13
C PHE A 211 -4.38 2.21 19.63
N ASN A 212 -3.98 0.96 19.45
CA ASN A 212 -4.83 -0.09 18.89
C ASN A 212 -5.28 -1.02 20.02
N THR A 213 -6.58 -1.30 20.09
CA THR A 213 -7.14 -2.17 21.15
C THR A 213 -8.36 -2.92 20.63
N CYS A 214 -8.57 -4.16 21.09
CA CYS A 214 -9.84 -4.85 20.91
C CYS A 214 -10.94 -4.09 21.65
N TYR A 215 -12.14 -4.02 21.06
CA TYR A 215 -13.29 -3.36 21.69
C TYR A 215 -13.66 -3.98 23.05
N ASN A 216 -13.48 -5.31 23.20
CA ASN A 216 -13.72 -6.00 24.46
C ASN A 216 -12.72 -5.62 25.56
N ASP A 217 -11.51 -5.18 25.18
CA ASP A 217 -10.43 -4.82 26.09
C ASP A 217 -10.50 -3.37 26.58
N ILE A 218 -11.40 -2.56 26.01
CA ILE A 218 -11.57 -1.15 26.40
C ILE A 218 -12.14 -1.07 27.83
N PRO A 219 -11.46 -0.36 28.75
CA PRO A 219 -11.94 -0.16 30.12
C PRO A 219 -13.27 0.60 30.16
N ASP A 220 -14.12 0.31 31.15
CA ASP A 220 -15.41 1.01 31.32
C ASP A 220 -15.24 2.48 31.74
N ASN A 221 -14.03 2.87 32.17
CA ASN A 221 -13.66 4.24 32.49
C ASN A 221 -12.37 4.63 31.77
N LEU A 222 -12.44 5.64 30.91
CA LEU A 222 -11.30 6.17 30.15
C LEU A 222 -10.61 7.37 30.81
N THR A 223 -11.11 7.88 31.95
CA THR A 223 -10.49 9.03 32.65
C THR A 223 -9.00 8.83 32.97
N PRO A 224 -8.52 7.64 33.40
CA PRO A 224 -7.09 7.42 33.64
C PRO A 224 -6.22 7.48 32.37
N TYR A 225 -6.83 7.47 31.19
CA TYR A 225 -6.15 7.44 29.89
C TYR A 225 -6.37 8.76 29.14
N GLU A 226 -6.26 9.89 29.84
CA GLU A 226 -6.49 11.23 29.27
C GLU A 226 -5.55 11.56 28.09
N PHE A 227 -4.39 10.92 28.02
CA PHE A 227 -3.46 11.02 26.88
C PHE A 227 -4.10 10.64 25.53
N LEU A 228 -5.16 9.81 25.54
CA LEU A 228 -5.92 9.44 24.33
C LEU A 228 -6.65 10.63 23.70
N SER A 229 -6.88 11.70 24.46
CA SER A 229 -7.46 12.96 23.96
C SER A 229 -6.38 13.98 23.54
N GLY A 230 -5.11 13.56 23.47
CA GLY A 230 -3.98 14.41 23.11
C GLY A 230 -3.96 14.79 21.62
N GLU A 231 -3.17 15.81 21.29
CA GLU A 231 -2.98 16.22 19.90
C GLU A 231 -2.25 15.12 19.10
N LYS A 232 -2.73 14.84 17.88
CA LYS A 232 -2.21 13.77 17.02
C LYS A 232 -2.24 12.40 17.70
N VAL A 233 -3.18 12.18 18.61
CA VAL A 233 -3.43 10.87 19.21
C VAL A 233 -4.78 10.36 18.72
N LYS A 234 -4.81 9.08 18.34
CA LYS A 234 -6.04 8.38 17.93
C LYS A 234 -6.15 7.06 18.67
N LEU A 235 -7.39 6.63 18.89
CA LEU A 235 -7.72 5.28 19.32
C LEU A 235 -8.27 4.50 18.13
N LYS A 236 -7.61 3.41 17.74
CA LYS A 236 -8.14 2.45 16.77
C LYS A 236 -8.78 1.28 17.50
N VAL A 237 -10.10 1.18 17.38
CA VAL A 237 -10.89 0.10 18.00
C VAL A 237 -11.02 -1.05 17.02
N LEU A 238 -10.45 -2.19 17.41
CA LEU A 238 -10.48 -3.44 16.66
C LEU A 238 -11.74 -4.22 17.06
N VAL A 239 -12.60 -4.47 16.08
CA VAL A 239 -13.88 -5.17 16.27
C VAL A 239 -13.82 -6.48 15.49
N ASP A 240 -14.16 -7.57 16.15
CA ASP A 240 -14.26 -8.90 15.56
C ASP A 240 -15.56 -9.59 15.98
N PHE A 241 -15.78 -10.77 15.39
CA PHE A 241 -17.02 -11.52 15.53
C PHE A 241 -16.74 -12.91 16.15
N PRO A 242 -17.71 -13.50 16.87
CA PRO A 242 -19.06 -12.98 17.15
C PRO A 242 -19.08 -11.78 18.11
N LEU A 243 -19.96 -10.81 17.81
CA LEU A 243 -20.02 -9.54 18.55
C LEU A 243 -20.70 -9.71 19.93
N ASN A 244 -20.07 -9.16 20.97
CA ASN A 244 -20.75 -8.86 22.23
C ASN A 244 -21.47 -7.50 22.13
N SER A 245 -22.74 -7.51 21.71
CA SER A 245 -23.53 -6.30 21.47
C SER A 245 -23.57 -5.35 22.68
N LYS A 246 -23.75 -5.89 23.90
CA LYS A 246 -23.79 -5.05 25.11
C LYS A 246 -22.49 -4.30 25.35
N LYS A 247 -21.35 -4.98 25.17
CA LYS A 247 -20.03 -4.33 25.33
C LYS A 247 -19.78 -3.34 24.19
N PHE A 248 -20.13 -3.69 22.97
CA PHE A 248 -19.99 -2.81 21.81
C PHE A 248 -20.79 -1.51 21.97
N ASP A 249 -22.08 -1.59 22.29
CA ASP A 249 -22.95 -0.41 22.50
C ASP A 249 -22.43 0.50 23.61
N HIS A 250 -21.92 -0.11 24.69
CA HIS A 250 -21.29 0.61 25.78
C HIS A 250 -20.03 1.34 25.33
N VAL A 251 -19.14 0.67 24.59
CA VAL A 251 -17.90 1.25 24.06
C VAL A 251 -18.21 2.39 23.08
N VAL A 252 -19.17 2.22 22.18
CA VAL A 252 -19.60 3.29 21.25
C VAL A 252 -20.09 4.51 22.04
N SER A 253 -20.94 4.30 23.06
CA SER A 253 -21.46 5.37 23.91
C SER A 253 -20.35 6.08 24.71
N LEU A 254 -19.41 5.30 25.25
CA LEU A 254 -18.26 5.79 26.01
C LEU A 254 -17.36 6.66 25.12
N ILE A 255 -17.05 6.21 23.91
CA ILE A 255 -16.21 6.95 22.96
C ILE A 255 -16.92 8.21 22.46
N LYS A 256 -18.22 8.13 22.10
CA LYS A 256 -19.00 9.30 21.65
C LYS A 256 -19.12 10.40 22.72
N SER A 257 -19.12 10.02 23.99
CA SER A 257 -19.14 10.96 25.12
C SER A 257 -17.74 11.47 25.51
N SER A 258 -16.69 10.92 24.91
CA SER A 258 -15.30 11.34 25.10
C SER A 258 -14.86 12.37 24.04
N LYS A 259 -13.69 12.98 24.22
CA LYS A 259 -13.03 13.84 23.21
C LYS A 259 -11.98 13.09 22.38
N ILE A 260 -12.02 11.75 22.39
CA ILE A 260 -11.02 10.90 21.75
C ILE A 260 -11.30 10.83 20.25
N GLU A 261 -10.29 11.07 19.43
CA GLU A 261 -10.38 10.79 18.00
C GLU A 261 -10.30 9.27 17.78
N VAL A 262 -11.35 8.70 17.18
CA VAL A 262 -11.50 7.25 17.02
C VAL A 262 -11.47 6.82 15.55
N GLU A 263 -10.85 5.67 15.29
CA GLU A 263 -10.95 4.90 14.06
C GLU A 263 -11.48 3.49 14.41
N TRP A 264 -12.31 2.91 13.56
CA TRP A 264 -12.88 1.58 13.77
C TRP A 264 -12.35 0.63 12.70
N LEU A 265 -11.86 -0.54 13.11
CA LEU A 265 -11.44 -1.60 12.19
C LEU A 265 -12.24 -2.86 12.49
N PHE A 266 -13.13 -3.21 11.58
CA PHE A 266 -13.91 -4.45 11.63
C PHE A 266 -13.15 -5.55 10.88
N ALA A 267 -12.72 -6.57 11.62
CA ALA A 267 -12.06 -7.76 11.10
C ALA A 267 -13.12 -8.85 10.87
N ILE A 268 -13.34 -9.22 9.61
CA ILE A 268 -14.38 -10.17 9.20
C ILE A 268 -13.79 -11.43 8.59
N THR A 269 -14.48 -12.56 8.74
CA THR A 269 -14.08 -13.88 8.22
C THR A 269 -15.13 -14.46 7.26
N SER A 270 -16.32 -13.85 7.17
CA SER A 270 -17.45 -14.26 6.35
C SER A 270 -18.27 -13.07 5.82
N MET A 271 -19.18 -13.33 4.87
CA MET A 271 -20.12 -12.32 4.37
C MET A 271 -21.19 -11.95 5.40
N ASP A 272 -21.63 -12.89 6.25
CA ASP A 272 -22.58 -12.59 7.32
C ASP A 272 -21.99 -11.58 8.33
N GLU A 273 -20.68 -11.68 8.59
CA GLU A 273 -19.94 -10.71 9.41
C GLU A 273 -19.74 -9.37 8.69
N TYR A 274 -19.53 -9.38 7.37
CA TYR A 274 -19.51 -8.16 6.54
C TYR A 274 -20.82 -7.38 6.65
N GLU A 275 -21.96 -8.04 6.40
CA GLU A 275 -23.28 -7.42 6.49
C GLU A 275 -23.59 -6.94 7.91
N SER A 276 -23.12 -7.66 8.91
CA SER A 276 -23.24 -7.25 10.31
C SER A 276 -22.39 -6.01 10.61
N ALA A 277 -21.16 -5.94 10.10
CA ALA A 277 -20.28 -4.78 10.25
C ALA A 277 -20.87 -3.54 9.58
N GLU A 278 -21.36 -3.64 8.34
CA GLU A 278 -22.02 -2.54 7.63
C GLU A 278 -23.20 -1.99 8.43
N ARG A 279 -24.07 -2.87 8.93
CA ARG A 279 -25.22 -2.47 9.74
C ARG A 279 -24.80 -1.72 11.00
N LEU A 280 -23.78 -2.22 11.71
CA LEU A 280 -23.28 -1.56 12.93
C LEU A 280 -22.67 -0.19 12.64
N ILE A 281 -21.96 -0.05 11.52
CA ILE A 281 -21.37 1.21 11.07
C ILE A 281 -22.47 2.24 10.79
N ASP A 282 -23.51 1.84 10.05
CA ASP A 282 -24.61 2.72 9.66
C ASP A 282 -25.48 3.12 10.86
N GLU A 283 -25.92 2.15 11.67
CA GLU A 283 -26.77 2.39 12.84
C GLU A 283 -26.10 3.30 13.87
N ASN A 284 -24.77 3.19 14.00
CA ASN A 284 -24.00 3.98 14.96
C ASN A 284 -23.34 5.22 14.35
N ILE A 285 -23.42 5.43 13.03
CA ILE A 285 -22.80 6.56 12.31
C ILE A 285 -21.29 6.62 12.64
N LEU A 286 -20.56 5.57 12.27
CA LEU A 286 -19.13 5.45 12.54
C LEU A 286 -18.30 6.02 11.37
N ASP A 287 -18.06 7.33 11.37
CA ASP A 287 -17.44 8.06 10.23
C ASP A 287 -16.08 7.53 9.75
N LYS A 288 -15.26 6.98 10.65
CA LYS A 288 -13.90 6.46 10.37
C LYS A 288 -13.83 4.95 10.54
N ALA A 289 -14.75 4.22 9.93
CA ALA A 289 -14.77 2.77 9.94
C ALA A 289 -14.12 2.17 8.69
N LEU A 290 -13.38 1.09 8.89
CA LEU A 290 -12.78 0.26 7.85
C LEU A 290 -13.13 -1.20 8.11
N ILE A 291 -13.53 -1.91 7.05
CA ILE A 291 -13.74 -3.35 7.10
C ILE A 291 -12.56 -4.04 6.41
N LYS A 292 -11.95 -5.04 7.06
CA LYS A 292 -10.87 -5.86 6.50
C LYS A 292 -11.19 -7.36 6.63
N PRO A 293 -11.06 -8.13 5.54
CA PRO A 293 -11.19 -9.58 5.62
C PRO A 293 -9.96 -10.22 6.26
N VAL A 294 -10.18 -11.24 7.06
CA VAL A 294 -9.15 -12.05 7.71
C VAL A 294 -9.13 -13.42 7.04
N PHE A 295 -7.97 -13.81 6.52
CA PHE A 295 -7.77 -15.14 6.00
C PHE A 295 -7.61 -16.13 7.14
N THR A 296 -8.50 -17.11 7.20
CA THR A 296 -8.56 -18.14 8.26
C THR A 296 -7.87 -19.44 7.85
N GLY A 297 -7.34 -19.53 6.63
CA GLY A 297 -6.87 -20.78 6.03
C GLY A 297 -7.97 -21.58 5.33
N SER A 298 -9.25 -21.38 5.70
CA SER A 298 -10.40 -22.11 5.13
C SER A 298 -11.36 -21.25 4.33
N ASN A 299 -11.27 -19.91 4.41
CA ASN A 299 -12.20 -18.98 3.77
C ASN A 299 -11.68 -18.37 2.45
N LEU A 300 -10.84 -19.09 1.69
CA LEU A 300 -10.29 -18.60 0.42
C LEU A 300 -11.37 -18.13 -0.57
N GLN A 301 -12.57 -18.72 -0.53
CA GLN A 301 -13.67 -18.33 -1.40
C GLN A 301 -14.14 -16.88 -1.13
N LEU A 302 -14.12 -16.43 0.13
CA LEU A 302 -14.42 -15.04 0.48
C LEU A 302 -13.47 -14.08 -0.26
N PHE A 303 -12.17 -14.39 -0.25
CA PHE A 303 -11.15 -13.59 -0.92
C PHE A 303 -11.31 -13.63 -2.44
N LYS A 304 -11.54 -14.81 -3.03
CA LYS A 304 -11.74 -14.92 -4.48
C LYS A 304 -12.95 -14.12 -4.97
N SER A 305 -14.02 -14.06 -4.19
CA SER A 305 -15.25 -13.38 -4.58
C SER A 305 -15.25 -11.87 -4.32
N ASN A 306 -14.46 -11.38 -3.36
CA ASN A 306 -14.57 -10.00 -2.87
C ASN A 306 -13.24 -9.22 -2.78
N VAL A 307 -12.09 -9.88 -2.91
CA VAL A 307 -10.77 -9.26 -2.78
C VAL A 307 -9.94 -9.41 -4.07
N TYR A 308 -10.12 -10.52 -4.79
CA TYR A 308 -9.40 -10.74 -6.03
C TYR A 308 -9.87 -9.75 -7.10
N LEU A 309 -8.91 -9.11 -7.75
CA LEU A 309 -9.18 -8.22 -8.87
C LEU A 309 -9.36 -8.99 -10.17
N ASP A 310 -10.25 -8.54 -11.03
CA ASP A 310 -10.29 -8.94 -12.43
C ASP A 310 -9.65 -7.90 -13.37
N GLU A 311 -9.70 -8.16 -14.68
CA GLU A 311 -9.14 -7.25 -15.68
C GLU A 311 -9.85 -5.87 -15.70
N GLU A 312 -11.16 -5.85 -15.46
CA GLU A 312 -11.96 -4.62 -15.45
C GLU A 312 -11.65 -3.78 -14.21
N ASP A 313 -11.56 -4.41 -13.04
CA ASP A 313 -11.15 -3.74 -11.79
C ASP A 313 -9.78 -3.06 -11.95
N ILE A 314 -8.83 -3.76 -12.56
CA ILE A 314 -7.47 -3.26 -12.79
C ILE A 314 -7.47 -2.08 -13.77
N LEU A 315 -8.25 -2.14 -14.85
CA LEU A 315 -8.31 -1.07 -15.85
C LEU A 315 -9.07 0.18 -15.35
N ASN A 316 -9.99 0.00 -14.41
CA ASN A 316 -10.77 1.08 -13.79
C ASN A 316 -10.09 1.68 -12.54
N THR A 317 -8.87 1.24 -12.23
CA THR A 317 -8.10 1.77 -11.10
C THR A 317 -7.78 3.25 -11.30
N ARG A 318 -7.72 3.99 -10.20
CA ARG A 318 -7.29 5.40 -10.22
C ARG A 318 -5.84 5.48 -9.82
N LEU A 319 -4.98 5.76 -10.79
CA LEU A 319 -3.54 5.85 -10.59
C LEU A 319 -2.99 7.09 -11.26
N SER A 320 -2.30 7.88 -10.45
CA SER A 320 -1.42 8.91 -10.97
C SER A 320 -0.20 8.30 -11.66
N ARG A 321 0.49 9.13 -12.43
CA ARG A 321 1.77 8.76 -13.04
C ARG A 321 2.78 8.29 -11.99
N ASP A 322 2.80 8.98 -10.84
CA ASP A 322 3.75 8.69 -9.77
C ASP A 322 3.40 7.35 -9.09
N ASP A 323 2.12 7.02 -8.93
CA ASP A 323 1.70 5.71 -8.40
C ASP A 323 2.21 4.55 -9.26
N ILE A 324 2.05 4.65 -10.58
CA ILE A 324 2.50 3.62 -11.53
C ILE A 324 4.02 3.44 -11.45
N PHE A 325 4.75 4.55 -11.34
CA PHE A 325 6.19 4.51 -11.24
C PHE A 325 6.71 4.00 -9.90
N VAL A 326 6.11 4.39 -8.79
CA VAL A 326 6.49 3.90 -7.46
C VAL A 326 6.29 2.38 -7.39
N LYS A 327 5.18 1.86 -7.92
CA LYS A 327 4.91 0.40 -7.98
C LYS A 327 5.95 -0.41 -8.78
N GLN A 328 6.70 0.23 -9.67
CA GLN A 328 7.77 -0.43 -10.43
C GLN A 328 9.02 -0.70 -9.59
N VAL A 329 9.14 -0.05 -8.43
CA VAL A 329 10.40 -0.06 -7.67
C VAL A 329 10.24 -0.29 -6.18
N LEU A 330 9.10 0.09 -5.60
CA LEU A 330 8.82 0.03 -4.18
C LEU A 330 7.51 -0.71 -3.95
N ASN A 331 7.45 -1.43 -2.85
CA ASN A 331 6.20 -1.92 -2.31
C ASN A 331 5.55 -0.81 -1.47
N THR A 332 4.48 -0.23 -1.99
CA THR A 332 3.74 0.87 -1.32
C THR A 332 3.12 0.50 0.02
N TYR A 333 2.97 -0.80 0.33
CA TYR A 333 2.45 -1.27 1.62
C TYR A 333 3.53 -1.47 2.68
N ASP A 334 4.77 -1.75 2.27
CA ASP A 334 5.88 -2.09 3.17
C ASP A 334 6.92 -0.96 3.28
N PHE A 335 7.01 -0.07 2.27
CA PHE A 335 8.06 0.94 2.20
C PHE A 335 8.03 1.93 3.37
N GLY A 336 9.19 2.15 3.97
CA GLY A 336 9.36 3.08 5.08
C GLY A 336 8.78 2.60 6.41
N LYS A 337 8.45 1.31 6.53
CA LYS A 337 7.84 0.73 7.73
C LYS A 337 8.82 -0.14 8.51
N LEU A 338 8.75 -0.06 9.84
CA LEU A 338 9.37 -0.99 10.77
C LEU A 338 8.35 -1.46 11.83
N ILE A 339 8.53 -2.70 12.28
CA ILE A 339 7.70 -3.34 13.30
C ILE A 339 8.62 -3.82 14.43
N LEU A 340 8.45 -3.27 15.62
CA LEU A 340 9.12 -3.69 16.84
C LEU A 340 8.17 -4.61 17.63
N MET A 341 8.55 -5.88 17.76
CA MET A 341 7.79 -6.91 18.47
C MET A 341 8.14 -6.95 19.96
N ALA A 342 7.24 -7.49 20.81
CA ALA A 342 7.43 -7.49 22.26
C ALA A 342 8.61 -8.33 22.78
N ASN A 343 9.15 -9.21 21.93
CA ASN A 343 10.39 -9.95 22.18
C ASN A 343 11.66 -9.14 21.85
N GLY A 344 11.52 -7.85 21.50
CA GLY A 344 12.63 -6.97 21.13
C GLY A 344 13.14 -7.15 19.71
N LYS A 345 12.52 -8.00 18.87
CA LYS A 345 12.92 -8.16 17.46
C LYS A 345 12.29 -7.08 16.58
N VAL A 346 13.04 -6.61 15.60
CA VAL A 346 12.60 -5.60 14.63
C VAL A 346 12.46 -6.23 13.25
N TYR A 347 11.37 -5.91 12.56
CA TYR A 347 11.00 -6.46 11.25
C TYR A 347 10.68 -5.32 10.28
N ALA A 348 10.98 -5.50 8.99
CA ALA A 348 10.40 -4.68 7.93
C ALA A 348 9.00 -5.17 7.52
N ASN A 349 8.72 -6.46 7.73
CA ASN A 349 7.42 -7.10 7.52
C ASN A 349 7.30 -8.32 8.46
N ALA A 350 6.15 -8.47 9.12
CA ALA A 350 5.92 -9.52 10.13
C ALA A 350 5.94 -10.95 9.56
N ASN A 351 5.87 -11.12 8.25
CA ASN A 351 5.96 -12.42 7.57
C ASN A 351 7.39 -12.85 7.26
N HIS A 352 8.36 -11.94 7.34
CA HIS A 352 9.76 -12.21 7.03
C HIS A 352 10.59 -12.40 8.30
N GLN A 353 11.87 -12.75 8.11
CA GLN A 353 12.82 -12.80 9.21
C GLN A 353 13.09 -11.40 9.78
N PRO A 354 13.40 -11.28 11.09
CA PRO A 354 13.76 -10.00 11.68
C PRO A 354 15.02 -9.43 11.03
N ILE A 355 15.07 -8.12 10.90
CA ILE A 355 16.22 -7.39 10.36
C ILE A 355 17.21 -6.96 11.46
N GLY A 356 16.79 -7.04 12.72
CA GLY A 356 17.63 -6.83 13.90
C GLY A 356 16.84 -6.83 15.19
N ILE A 357 17.37 -6.19 16.22
CA ILE A 357 16.78 -6.10 17.56
C ILE A 357 16.72 -4.66 18.08
N LEU A 358 15.99 -4.46 19.18
CA LEU A 358 15.71 -3.18 19.83
C LEU A 358 16.96 -2.37 20.19
N ASP A 359 18.06 -3.04 20.56
CA ASP A 359 19.29 -2.38 20.99
C ASP A 359 20.15 -1.87 19.82
N GLU A 360 19.79 -2.21 18.58
CA GLU A 360 20.51 -1.77 17.39
C GLU A 360 20.06 -0.36 16.94
N PRO A 361 20.98 0.44 16.36
CA PRO A 361 20.61 1.74 15.83
C PRO A 361 19.59 1.66 14.69
N ILE A 362 18.54 2.49 14.71
CA ILE A 362 17.48 2.48 13.68
C ILE A 362 18.05 2.68 12.28
N VAL A 363 19.03 3.56 12.13
CA VAL A 363 19.70 3.80 10.84
C VAL A 363 20.32 2.52 10.28
N GLU A 364 20.92 1.68 11.12
CA GLU A 364 21.49 0.41 10.68
C GLU A 364 20.41 -0.59 10.26
N LEU A 365 19.30 -0.64 10.98
CA LEU A 365 18.14 -1.48 10.63
C LEU A 365 17.55 -1.07 9.27
N LEU A 366 17.38 0.24 9.04
CA LEU A 366 16.91 0.77 7.76
C LEU A 366 17.90 0.46 6.63
N LEU A 367 19.21 0.64 6.86
CA LEU A 367 20.24 0.29 5.88
C LEU A 367 20.23 -1.20 5.52
N LYS A 368 20.00 -2.09 6.50
CA LYS A 368 19.85 -3.53 6.26
C LYS A 368 18.64 -3.83 5.38
N GLU A 369 17.48 -3.21 5.66
CA GLU A 369 16.29 -3.40 4.81
C GLU A 369 16.51 -2.84 3.41
N MET A 370 17.08 -1.65 3.27
CA MET A 370 17.37 -1.05 1.96
C MET A 370 18.40 -1.85 1.15
N SER A 371 19.29 -2.61 1.81
CA SER A 371 20.31 -3.44 1.16
C SER A 371 19.77 -4.81 0.76
N ASN A 372 18.98 -5.44 1.64
CA ASN A 372 18.39 -6.75 1.40
C ASN A 372 17.16 -6.66 0.48
N ASN A 373 16.37 -5.58 0.61
CA ASN A 373 15.18 -5.26 -0.18
C ASN A 373 14.10 -6.35 -0.20
N ASN A 374 13.98 -7.12 0.89
CA ASN A 374 13.03 -8.23 0.98
C ASN A 374 11.57 -7.77 1.14
N SER A 375 11.34 -6.62 1.77
CA SER A 375 9.99 -6.10 2.02
C SER A 375 9.73 -4.83 1.21
N TRP A 376 10.59 -3.81 1.35
CA TRP A 376 10.42 -2.49 0.75
C TRP A 376 10.42 -2.48 -0.78
N ARG A 377 11.02 -3.49 -1.43
CA ARG A 377 10.99 -3.66 -2.90
C ARG A 377 10.38 -4.98 -3.34
N ARG A 378 9.52 -5.57 -2.50
CA ARG A 378 8.69 -6.70 -2.91
C ARG A 378 7.64 -6.22 -3.90
N ILE A 379 8.02 -6.07 -5.15
CA ILE A 379 7.19 -5.61 -6.26
C ILE A 379 6.60 -6.80 -7.04
N ARG A 380 5.76 -6.55 -8.05
CA ARG A 380 5.11 -7.58 -8.88
C ARG A 380 6.08 -8.25 -9.87
N ASN A 381 7.29 -8.62 -9.48
CA ASN A 381 8.33 -9.22 -10.33
C ASN A 381 8.47 -10.76 -10.20
N GLN A 382 7.54 -11.41 -9.50
CA GLN A 382 7.46 -12.87 -9.39
C GLN A 382 6.38 -13.43 -10.32
N GLU A 383 6.51 -14.70 -10.71
CA GLU A 383 5.49 -15.43 -11.49
C GLU A 383 4.18 -15.53 -10.68
N PRO A 384 3.00 -15.40 -11.33
CA PRO A 384 2.80 -15.15 -12.77
C PRO A 384 2.81 -13.65 -13.14
N CYS A 385 2.89 -12.75 -12.15
CA CYS A 385 2.77 -11.31 -12.37
C CYS A 385 3.89 -10.72 -13.22
N ASN A 386 5.09 -11.28 -13.11
CA ASN A 386 6.23 -10.89 -13.91
C ASN A 386 6.05 -11.18 -15.40
N GLN A 387 4.99 -11.88 -15.85
CA GLN A 387 4.57 -12.07 -17.24
C GLN A 387 3.25 -11.38 -17.60
N CYS A 388 2.68 -10.61 -16.65
CA CYS A 388 1.41 -9.93 -16.83
C CYS A 388 1.58 -8.59 -17.55
N ILE A 389 0.65 -8.25 -18.43
CA ILE A 389 0.61 -6.94 -19.10
C ILE A 389 0.16 -5.82 -18.15
N PHE A 390 -0.56 -6.18 -17.08
CA PHE A 390 -1.09 -5.24 -16.08
C PHE A 390 -0.18 -5.08 -14.85
N GLN A 391 1.02 -5.66 -14.88
CA GLN A 391 1.95 -5.78 -13.75
C GLN A 391 2.07 -4.52 -12.89
N TRP A 392 2.11 -3.34 -13.53
CA TRP A 392 2.31 -2.04 -12.88
C TRP A 392 1.04 -1.23 -12.62
N LEU A 393 -0.10 -1.71 -13.12
CA LEU A 393 -1.42 -1.17 -12.78
C LEU A 393 -1.98 -1.85 -11.52
N CYS A 394 -1.61 -3.12 -11.29
CA CYS A 394 -1.98 -3.84 -10.06
C CYS A 394 -1.49 -3.12 -8.78
N PRO A 395 -2.14 -3.34 -7.63
CA PRO A 395 -1.60 -2.96 -6.33
C PRO A 395 -0.27 -3.68 -6.04
N SER A 396 0.57 -3.07 -5.20
CA SER A 396 1.77 -3.74 -4.67
C SER A 396 1.39 -5.07 -4.00
N PRO A 397 2.28 -6.08 -3.95
CA PRO A 397 2.04 -7.29 -3.16
C PRO A 397 1.71 -6.94 -1.71
N SER A 398 0.59 -7.42 -1.18
CA SER A 398 0.19 -7.19 0.21
C SER A 398 0.64 -8.34 1.12
N ASN A 399 0.28 -8.27 2.39
CA ASN A 399 0.49 -9.37 3.33
C ASN A 399 -0.51 -10.51 3.12
N TYR A 400 -1.65 -10.27 2.47
CA TYR A 400 -2.59 -11.34 2.14
C TYR A 400 -1.98 -12.34 1.17
N GLU A 401 -1.17 -11.92 0.20
CA GLU A 401 -0.40 -12.81 -0.67
C GLU A 401 0.48 -13.78 0.13
N LEU A 402 1.15 -13.29 1.18
CA LEU A 402 2.02 -14.10 2.04
C LEU A 402 1.21 -15.05 2.93
N ALA A 403 0.07 -14.58 3.46
CA ALA A 403 -0.80 -15.40 4.30
C ALA A 403 -1.56 -16.48 3.53
N ILE A 404 -1.95 -16.20 2.28
CA ILE A 404 -2.66 -17.11 1.37
C ILE A 404 -1.67 -18.04 0.64
N ASP A 405 -0.37 -17.74 0.69
CA ASP A 405 0.70 -18.41 -0.05
C ASP A 405 0.46 -18.37 -1.58
N LYS A 406 0.21 -17.16 -2.09
CA LYS A 406 0.02 -16.88 -3.52
C LYS A 406 0.67 -15.57 -3.92
N ALA A 407 1.35 -15.56 -5.06
CA ALA A 407 2.03 -14.36 -5.58
C ALA A 407 1.07 -13.25 -6.04
N ASN A 408 -0.21 -13.58 -6.31
CA ASN A 408 -1.23 -12.65 -6.78
C ASN A 408 -2.62 -12.96 -6.24
N LEU A 409 -3.40 -11.89 -6.06
CA LEU A 409 -4.81 -11.93 -5.69
C LEU A 409 -5.63 -11.34 -6.85
N CYS A 410 -5.59 -12.00 -8.00
CA CYS A 410 -6.37 -11.61 -9.17
C CYS A 410 -6.75 -12.84 -10.02
N SER A 411 -7.68 -12.66 -10.95
CA SER A 411 -8.16 -13.71 -11.87
C SER A 411 -7.52 -13.68 -13.26
N VAL A 412 -6.61 -12.74 -13.53
CA VAL A 412 -6.04 -12.52 -14.88
C VAL A 412 -5.08 -13.62 -15.31
N LEU A 413 -4.12 -13.98 -14.45
CA LEU A 413 -3.19 -15.08 -14.66
C LEU A 413 -3.23 -15.98 -13.42
N SER A 414 -3.21 -17.29 -13.64
CA SER A 414 -3.21 -18.31 -12.58
C SER A 414 -1.85 -18.94 -12.39
#